data_AF-A0A8T0D443-F1
#
_entry.id   AF-A0A8T0D443-F1
#
_cell.length_a   1.000
_cell.length_b   1.000
_cell.length_c   1.000
_cell.angle_alpha   90.00
_cell.angle_beta   90.00
_cell.angle_gamma   90.00
#
_symmetry.space_group_name_H-M   'P 1'
#
loop_
_entity.id
_entity.type
_entity.pdbx_description
1 polymer ?
#
loop_
_entity_poly.entity_id
_entity_poly.type
_entity_poly.pdbx_seq_one_letter_code
_entity_poly.pdbx_strand_id
1 'polypeptide(L)'
;MIFLNVCPPTVSCTFRIMRHLHNRDLLNPVQLFSLADFLGQLASWCQRLSETCVELCVFCRNNNAPYELYTTHKVKDRFGRVTCPILRQFTCPICGGTGDRAHTIRYCPRMGQSTSGNMLPYSGNSFLNEQDPSGPSQHLIRAGLLDPTVFFH
;
A
#
# COMPACT_ATOMS: atom_id res chain seq x y z
N MET A 1 4.61 24.64 -12.01
CA MET A 1 5.37 23.80 -12.95
C MET A 1 6.23 22.86 -12.13
N ILE A 2 5.72 21.66 -11.83
CA ILE A 2 6.48 20.66 -11.06
C ILE A 2 7.26 19.86 -12.10
N PHE A 3 8.59 19.92 -12.03
CA PHE A 3 9.48 19.09 -12.82
C PHE A 3 9.21 17.63 -12.46
N LEU A 4 8.52 16.91 -13.34
CA LEU A 4 8.47 15.45 -13.31
C LEU A 4 9.88 14.98 -13.65
N ASN A 5 10.67 14.62 -12.63
CA ASN A 5 11.84 13.77 -12.82
C ASN A 5 11.33 12.38 -13.23
N VAL A 6 11.01 12.24 -14.51
CA VAL A 6 10.65 10.99 -15.16
C VAL A 6 11.96 10.23 -15.39
N CYS A 7 12.26 9.27 -14.53
CA CYS A 7 13.25 8.26 -14.86
C CYS A 7 12.48 7.02 -15.35
N PRO A 8 12.37 6.80 -16.68
CA PRO A 8 11.81 5.57 -17.22
C PRO A 8 12.70 4.37 -16.82
N PRO A 9 12.18 3.11 -16.88
CA PRO A 9 13.03 1.94 -16.68
C PRO A 9 14.24 2.04 -17.60
N THR A 10 15.44 1.92 -17.02
CA THR A 10 16.69 2.23 -17.70
C THR A 10 16.81 1.47 -19.02
N VAL A 11 17.33 2.14 -20.05
CA VAL A 11 17.63 1.63 -21.41
C VAL A 11 18.41 0.30 -21.44
N SER A 12 18.98 -0.12 -20.30
CA SER A 12 19.64 -1.42 -20.12
C SER A 12 18.66 -2.61 -20.13
N CYS A 13 17.42 -2.44 -19.67
CA CYS A 13 16.43 -3.53 -19.61
C CYS A 13 15.84 -3.90 -20.99
N THR A 14 15.63 -2.93 -21.86
CA THR A 14 15.05 -3.17 -23.20
C THR A 14 15.99 -4.01 -24.09
N PHE A 15 17.30 -3.82 -23.96
CA PHE A 15 18.30 -4.58 -24.73
C PHE A 15 18.33 -6.07 -24.39
N ARG A 16 18.14 -6.44 -23.12
CA ARG A 16 18.21 -7.85 -22.68
C ARG A 16 17.02 -8.68 -23.14
N ILE A 17 15.82 -8.07 -23.17
CA ILE A 17 14.58 -8.73 -23.59
C ILE A 17 14.56 -8.95 -25.10
N MET A 18 14.96 -7.93 -25.89
CA MET A 18 15.03 -8.02 -27.35
C MET A 18 15.98 -9.14 -27.81
N ARG A 19 17.10 -9.33 -27.09
CA ARG A 19 18.06 -10.41 -27.38
C ARG A 19 17.52 -11.81 -27.10
N HIS A 20 16.72 -12.00 -26.05
CA HIS A 20 16.13 -13.30 -25.73
C HIS A 20 14.98 -13.69 -26.66
N LEU A 21 14.15 -12.73 -27.09
CA LEU A 21 13.09 -12.96 -28.08
C LEU A 21 13.64 -13.36 -29.46
N HIS A 22 14.86 -12.92 -29.79
CA HIS A 22 15.54 -13.25 -31.04
C HIS A 22 16.08 -14.69 -31.10
N ASN A 23 16.47 -15.30 -29.97
CA ASN A 23 17.18 -16.58 -29.96
C ASN A 23 16.33 -17.83 -29.64
N ARG A 24 15.02 -17.70 -29.35
CA ARG A 24 14.13 -18.83 -29.01
C ARG A 24 14.66 -19.76 -27.89
N ASP A 25 15.48 -19.25 -26.99
CA ASP A 25 16.00 -20.02 -25.87
C ASP A 25 14.92 -20.19 -24.78
N LEU A 26 14.77 -21.42 -24.26
CA LEU A 26 13.95 -21.70 -23.08
C LEU A 26 14.48 -20.90 -21.88
N LEU A 27 13.65 -20.02 -21.33
CA LEU A 27 14.00 -19.22 -20.15
C LEU A 27 14.30 -20.15 -18.97
N ASN A 28 15.49 -20.02 -18.39
CA ASN A 28 15.81 -20.71 -17.15
C ASN A 28 15.06 -20.05 -15.96
N PRO A 29 14.95 -20.72 -14.80
CA PRO A 29 14.18 -20.22 -13.66
C PRO A 29 14.59 -18.81 -13.20
N VAL A 30 15.87 -18.45 -13.30
CA VAL A 30 16.37 -17.12 -12.92
C VAL A 30 15.92 -16.06 -13.93
N GLN A 31 15.94 -16.37 -15.23
CA GLN A 31 15.43 -15.46 -16.27
C GLN A 31 13.91 -15.31 -16.19
N LEU A 32 13.18 -16.37 -15.82
CA LEU A 32 11.73 -16.31 -15.62
C LEU A 32 11.35 -15.40 -14.44
N PHE A 33 12.06 -15.51 -13.31
CA PHE A 33 11.87 -14.63 -12.16
C PHE A 33 12.18 -13.17 -12.50
N SER A 34 13.29 -12.94 -13.22
CA SER A 34 13.69 -11.61 -13.69
C SER A 34 12.64 -10.99 -14.63
N LEU A 35 12.02 -11.81 -15.49
CA LEU A 35 10.93 -11.37 -16.37
C LEU A 35 9.66 -11.05 -15.58
N ALA A 36 9.29 -11.88 -14.60
CA ALA A 36 8.13 -11.64 -13.74
C ALA A 36 8.25 -10.32 -12.96
N ASP A 37 9.42 -10.06 -12.36
CA ASP A 37 9.73 -8.79 -11.69
C ASP A 37 9.64 -7.61 -12.66
N PHE A 38 10.23 -7.72 -13.85
CA PHE A 38 10.14 -6.69 -14.88
C PHE A 38 8.69 -6.40 -15.30
N LEU A 39 7.89 -7.43 -15.54
CA LEU A 39 6.47 -7.27 -15.89
C LEU A 39 5.68 -6.64 -14.74
N GLY A 40 5.99 -7.00 -13.48
CA GLY A 40 5.41 -6.38 -12.29
C GLY A 40 5.76 -4.90 -12.17
N GLN A 41 7.01 -4.52 -12.44
CA GLN A 41 7.46 -3.13 -12.47
C GLN A 41 6.78 -2.34 -13.59
N LEU A 42 6.66 -2.93 -14.78
CA LEU A 42 5.98 -2.33 -15.93
C LEU A 42 4.50 -2.11 -15.64
N ALA A 43 3.81 -3.12 -15.11
CA ALA A 43 2.40 -3.02 -14.71
C ALA A 43 2.20 -1.88 -13.69
N SER A 44 3.04 -1.83 -12.66
CA SER A 44 3.02 -0.76 -11.65
C SER A 44 3.25 0.63 -12.26
N TRP A 45 4.12 0.73 -13.26
CA TRP A 45 4.38 1.98 -13.96
C TRP A 45 3.18 2.42 -14.82
N CYS A 46 2.61 1.52 -15.62
CA CYS A 46 1.40 1.78 -16.41
C CYS A 46 0.22 2.20 -15.52
N GLN A 47 0.04 1.54 -14.39
CA GLN A 47 -1.00 1.89 -13.40
C GLN A 47 -0.77 3.26 -12.77
N ARG A 48 0.48 3.62 -12.43
CA ARG A 48 0.78 4.98 -11.94
C ARG A 48 0.48 6.05 -12.97
N LEU A 49 0.69 5.78 -14.26
CA LEU A 49 0.38 6.73 -15.33
C LEU A 49 -1.13 6.96 -15.45
N SER A 50 -1.94 5.91 -15.43
CA SER A 50 -3.41 6.03 -15.52
C SER A 50 -4.01 6.76 -14.31
N GLU A 51 -3.36 6.72 -13.15
CA GLU A 51 -3.81 7.34 -11.92
C GLU A 51 -3.42 8.82 -11.76
N THR A 52 -2.58 9.37 -12.65
CA THR A 52 -2.06 10.76 -12.53
C THR A 52 -3.15 11.84 -12.57
N CYS A 53 -4.32 11.52 -13.11
CA CYS A 53 -5.46 12.45 -13.26
C CYS A 53 -6.65 12.11 -12.36
N VAL A 54 -6.51 11.16 -11.42
CA VAL A 54 -7.62 10.69 -10.59
C VAL A 54 -7.33 10.96 -9.12
N GLU A 55 -8.31 11.55 -8.43
CA GLU A 55 -8.24 11.67 -6.98
C GLU A 55 -8.57 10.32 -6.34
N LEU A 56 -7.57 9.70 -5.71
CA LEU A 56 -7.65 8.34 -5.18
C LEU A 56 -7.36 8.24 -3.67
N CYS A 57 -7.75 7.12 -3.09
CA CYS A 57 -7.48 6.76 -1.71
C CYS A 57 -6.15 6.02 -1.61
N VAL A 58 -5.09 6.75 -1.25
CA VAL A 58 -3.75 6.16 -1.06
C VAL A 58 -3.73 5.08 0.02
N PHE A 59 -4.64 5.15 1.00
CA PHE A 59 -4.76 4.11 2.02
C PHE A 59 -5.23 2.79 1.39
N CYS A 60 -6.37 2.79 0.71
CA CYS A 60 -6.90 1.59 0.07
C CYS A 60 -5.92 1.05 -1.00
N ARG A 61 -5.33 1.93 -1.81
CA ARG A 61 -4.32 1.57 -2.80
C ARG A 61 -3.12 0.84 -2.19
N ASN A 62 -2.54 1.39 -1.13
CA ASN A 62 -1.41 0.75 -0.45
C ASN A 62 -1.78 -0.55 0.26
N ASN A 63 -3.07 -0.79 0.52
CA ASN A 63 -3.54 -2.04 1.10
C ASN A 63 -4.04 -3.02 0.02
N ASN A 64 -3.62 -2.84 -1.24
CA ASN A 64 -3.99 -3.69 -2.38
C ASN A 64 -5.50 -3.85 -2.59
N ALA A 65 -6.28 -2.82 -2.23
CA ALA A 65 -7.68 -2.77 -2.62
C ALA A 65 -7.82 -2.74 -4.16
N PRO A 66 -8.95 -3.22 -4.71
CA PRO A 66 -9.20 -3.15 -6.14
C PRO A 66 -9.28 -1.70 -6.64
N TYR A 67 -8.93 -1.48 -7.92
CA TYR A 67 -8.93 -0.17 -8.57
C TYR A 67 -10.26 0.56 -8.40
N GLU A 68 -11.34 -0.16 -8.63
CA GLU A 68 -12.73 0.31 -8.53
C GLU A 68 -13.06 0.82 -7.12
N LEU A 69 -12.38 0.34 -6.09
CA LEU A 69 -12.60 0.80 -4.73
C LEU A 69 -11.76 2.04 -4.42
N TYR A 70 -10.44 2.00 -4.66
CA TYR A 70 -9.58 3.09 -4.22
C TYR A 70 -9.70 4.36 -5.08
N THR A 71 -10.30 4.31 -6.27
CA THR A 71 -10.53 5.52 -7.09
C THR A 71 -11.85 6.24 -6.79
N THR A 72 -12.69 5.72 -5.88
CA THR A 72 -14.02 6.32 -5.58
C THR A 72 -13.99 7.39 -4.50
N HIS A 73 -12.89 7.49 -3.74
CA HIS A 73 -12.82 8.35 -2.57
C HIS A 73 -11.38 8.77 -2.25
N LYS A 74 -11.23 9.74 -1.35
CA LYS A 74 -9.94 10.11 -0.73
C LYS A 74 -9.80 9.52 0.67
N VAL A 75 -8.57 9.55 1.20
CA VAL A 75 -8.36 9.22 2.62
C VAL A 75 -9.04 10.25 3.53
N LYS A 76 -8.87 11.55 3.23
CA LYS A 76 -9.45 12.66 3.98
C LYS A 76 -10.05 13.71 3.05
N ASP A 77 -11.05 14.44 3.55
CA ASP A 77 -11.59 15.62 2.90
C ASP A 77 -10.75 16.89 3.17
N ARG A 78 -11.18 18.01 2.58
CA ARG A 78 -10.55 19.33 2.75
C ARG A 78 -10.58 19.86 4.20
N PHE A 79 -11.44 19.31 5.05
CA PHE A 79 -11.55 19.66 6.47
C PHE A 79 -10.71 18.73 7.35
N GLY A 80 -9.98 17.78 6.75
CA GLY A 80 -9.14 16.83 7.46
C GLY A 80 -9.89 15.63 8.07
N ARG A 81 -11.19 15.49 7.79
CA ARG A 81 -12.02 14.36 8.26
C ARG A 81 -11.74 13.15 7.40
N VAL A 82 -11.64 11.96 8.01
CA VAL A 82 -11.43 10.72 7.26
C VAL A 82 -12.66 10.39 6.42
N THR A 83 -12.48 10.23 5.11
CA THR A 83 -13.55 9.86 4.16
C THR A 83 -13.46 8.41 3.69
N CYS A 84 -12.33 7.75 3.89
CA CYS A 84 -12.15 6.35 3.52
C CYS A 84 -13.07 5.42 4.33
N PRO A 85 -14.01 4.68 3.70
CA PRO A 85 -14.98 3.85 4.41
C PRO A 85 -14.31 2.74 5.22
N ILE A 86 -13.23 2.16 4.71
CA ILE A 86 -12.44 1.14 5.43
C ILE A 86 -11.81 1.73 6.70
N LEU A 87 -11.10 2.85 6.54
CA LEU A 87 -10.40 3.45 7.67
C LEU A 87 -11.38 3.95 8.73
N ARG A 88 -12.56 4.44 8.33
CA ARG A 88 -13.61 4.89 9.27
C ARG A 88 -14.13 3.79 10.19
N GLN A 89 -14.10 2.52 9.75
CA GLN A 89 -14.50 1.37 10.58
C GLN A 89 -13.40 0.98 11.58
N PHE A 90 -12.16 1.41 11.37
CA PHE A 90 -11.07 1.13 12.28
C PHE A 90 -11.13 2.03 13.52
N THR A 91 -11.28 1.39 14.68
CA THR A 91 -11.16 2.04 15.98
C THR A 91 -9.75 1.86 16.51
N CYS A 92 -9.02 2.95 16.69
CA CYS A 92 -7.67 2.92 17.25
C CYS A 92 -7.69 2.31 18.67
N PRO A 93 -6.95 1.22 18.93
CA PRO A 93 -6.99 0.54 20.24
C PRO A 93 -6.34 1.34 21.38
N ILE A 94 -5.62 2.42 21.05
CA ILE A 94 -4.86 3.22 22.01
C ILE A 94 -5.67 4.42 22.49
N CYS A 95 -6.37 5.08 21.58
CA CYS A 95 -7.10 6.30 21.91
C CYS A 95 -8.61 6.25 21.64
N GLY A 96 -9.11 5.16 21.06
CA GLY A 96 -10.51 4.99 20.66
C GLY A 96 -10.94 5.81 19.43
N GLY A 97 -10.00 6.42 18.70
CA GLY A 97 -10.33 7.25 17.53
C GLY A 97 -10.91 6.40 16.40
N THR A 98 -12.08 6.80 15.89
CA THR A 98 -12.84 6.11 14.82
C THR A 98 -13.62 7.12 13.96
N GLY A 99 -14.27 6.68 12.88
CA GLY A 99 -15.05 7.54 11.98
C GLY A 99 -14.21 8.69 11.41
N ASP A 100 -14.66 9.94 11.59
CA ASP A 100 -13.96 11.15 11.13
C ASP A 100 -12.54 11.30 11.70
N ARG A 101 -12.28 10.69 12.87
CA ARG A 101 -11.01 10.75 13.61
C ARG A 101 -10.21 9.45 13.53
N ALA A 102 -10.60 8.52 12.67
CA ALA A 102 -9.92 7.25 12.52
C ALA A 102 -8.46 7.42 12.07
N HIS A 103 -7.60 6.52 12.51
CA HIS A 103 -6.18 6.48 12.15
C HIS A 103 -5.61 5.12 12.53
N THR A 104 -4.56 4.68 11.83
CA THR A 104 -3.81 3.49 12.25
C THR A 104 -2.98 3.78 13.49
N ILE A 105 -2.58 2.74 14.21
CA ILE A 105 -1.78 2.83 15.45
C ILE A 105 -0.56 3.74 15.28
N ARG A 106 0.15 3.62 14.14
CA ARG A 106 1.33 4.44 13.81
C ARG A 106 1.06 5.95 13.84
N TYR A 107 -0.16 6.37 13.49
CA TYR A 107 -0.53 7.78 13.43
C TYR A 107 -1.37 8.20 14.64
N CYS A 108 -1.37 7.42 15.72
CA CYS A 108 -2.10 7.76 16.92
C CYS A 108 -1.46 8.94 17.66
N PRO A 109 -2.22 10.04 17.93
CA PRO A 109 -1.67 11.22 18.60
C PRO A 109 -1.27 10.97 20.06
N ARG A 110 -1.77 9.89 20.68
CA ARG A 110 -1.43 9.52 22.07
C ARG A 110 -0.16 8.67 22.18
N MET A 111 0.36 8.14 21.08
CA MET A 111 1.58 7.29 21.09
C MET A 111 2.83 8.02 21.59
N GLY A 112 2.93 9.33 21.36
CA GLY A 112 4.05 10.15 21.84
C GLY A 112 3.83 10.83 23.19
N GLN A 113 2.66 10.66 23.83
CA GLN A 113 2.34 11.34 25.09
C GLN A 113 2.56 10.44 26.32
N SER A 114 2.82 9.15 26.13
CA SER A 114 3.14 8.18 27.17
C SER A 114 4.64 8.07 27.42
N THR A 115 5.31 9.18 27.75
CA THR A 115 6.65 9.16 28.37
C THR A 115 6.61 9.85 29.73
N SER A 116 5.71 9.39 30.61
CA SER A 116 5.77 9.60 32.07
C SER A 116 4.87 8.59 32.77
N GLY A 117 5.44 7.42 33.13
CA GLY A 117 4.85 6.46 34.08
C GLY A 117 3.85 5.45 33.52
N ASN A 118 4.24 4.17 33.56
CA ASN A 118 3.42 2.96 33.32
C ASN A 118 3.06 2.62 31.87
N MET A 119 4.06 2.20 31.09
CA MET A 119 3.85 1.16 30.09
C MET A 119 3.73 -0.19 30.81
N LEU A 120 2.56 -0.83 30.73
CA LEU A 120 2.52 -2.29 30.81
C LEU A 120 3.28 -2.83 29.58
N PRO A 121 4.22 -3.76 29.74
CA PRO A 121 4.85 -4.38 28.59
C PRO A 121 3.77 -5.17 27.85
N TYR A 122 3.51 -4.79 26.59
CA TYR A 122 2.83 -5.67 25.65
C TYR A 122 3.75 -6.88 25.41
N SER A 123 3.69 -7.86 26.31
CA SER A 123 4.32 -9.17 26.15
C SER A 123 3.40 -10.01 25.27
N GLY A 124 3.85 -10.24 24.03
CA GLY A 124 3.13 -11.08 23.08
C GLY A 124 3.83 -11.18 21.73
N ASN A 125 4.96 -11.91 21.71
CA ASN A 125 5.55 -12.64 20.57
C ASN A 125 5.93 -11.88 19.28
N SER A 126 7.25 -11.70 19.11
CA SER A 126 8.02 -12.05 17.89
C SER A 126 7.39 -11.82 16.52
N PHE A 127 7.17 -10.57 16.07
CA PHE A 127 6.86 -10.28 14.65
C PHE A 127 7.40 -8.94 14.13
N LEU A 128 8.56 -8.48 14.62
CA LEU A 128 9.37 -7.46 13.93
C LEU A 128 10.49 -8.14 13.13
N ASN A 129 10.11 -9.00 12.19
CA ASN A 129 10.88 -9.47 11.04
C ASN A 129 9.82 -10.07 10.09
N GLU A 130 9.60 -9.68 8.84
CA GLU A 130 10.49 -9.15 7.81
C GLU A 130 9.76 -8.10 6.94
N GLN A 131 10.54 -7.11 6.49
CA GLN A 131 10.53 -6.50 5.16
C GLN A 131 9.24 -6.58 4.31
N ASP A 132 8.32 -5.62 4.48
CA ASP A 132 7.65 -4.99 3.34
C ASP A 132 7.08 -3.60 3.71
N PRO A 133 7.60 -2.48 3.16
CA PRO A 133 7.02 -1.15 3.34
C PRO A 133 5.64 -0.99 2.68
N SER A 134 5.20 -1.99 1.91
CA SER A 134 4.02 -1.98 1.06
C SER A 134 2.84 -2.78 1.62
N GLY A 135 3.03 -3.54 2.70
CA GLY A 135 2.00 -4.42 3.25
C GLY A 135 0.92 -3.68 4.05
N PRO A 136 -0.34 -4.17 4.05
CA PRO A 136 -1.34 -3.69 4.98
C PRO A 136 -0.85 -3.76 6.42
N SER A 137 -1.20 -2.79 7.27
CA SER A 137 -0.92 -2.93 8.70
C SER A 137 -1.59 -4.23 9.18
N GLN A 138 -0.83 -5.22 9.69
CA GLN A 138 -1.33 -6.55 10.06
C GLN A 138 -2.61 -6.49 10.95
N HIS A 139 -2.77 -5.42 11.73
CA HIS A 139 -3.96 -5.14 12.51
C HIS A 139 -5.23 -4.86 11.69
N LEU A 140 -5.13 -4.28 10.49
CA LEU A 140 -6.25 -4.04 9.57
C LEU A 140 -6.72 -5.34 8.91
N ILE A 141 -5.77 -6.22 8.55
CA ILE A 141 -6.07 -7.58 8.06
C ILE A 141 -6.76 -8.37 9.18
N ARG A 142 -6.20 -8.36 10.39
CA ARG A 142 -6.79 -9.05 11.56
C ARG A 142 -8.17 -8.51 11.95
N ALA A 143 -8.45 -7.24 11.67
CA ALA A 143 -9.76 -6.64 11.89
C ALA A 143 -10.78 -6.98 10.79
N GLY A 144 -10.39 -7.74 9.75
CA GLY A 144 -11.28 -8.13 8.64
C GLY A 144 -11.68 -6.96 7.73
N LEU A 145 -11.07 -5.78 7.88
CA LEU A 145 -11.47 -4.55 7.20
C LEU A 145 -10.96 -4.46 5.74
N LEU A 146 -10.15 -5.43 5.31
CA LEU A 146 -9.52 -5.50 3.98
C LEU A 146 -9.85 -6.79 3.24
N ASP A 147 -10.81 -7.58 3.73
CA ASP A 147 -11.20 -8.82 3.06
C ASP A 147 -11.96 -8.50 1.74
N PRO A 148 -11.46 -8.96 0.58
CA PRO A 148 -12.06 -8.68 -0.73
C PRO A 148 -13.50 -9.17 -0.88
N THR A 149 -13.96 -10.10 -0.05
CA THR A 149 -15.33 -10.64 -0.09
C THR A 149 -16.36 -9.75 0.59
N VAL A 150 -15.93 -8.75 1.36
CA VAL A 150 -16.81 -7.87 2.16
C VAL A 150 -17.19 -6.59 1.40
N PHE A 151 -16.59 -6.34 0.23
CA PHE A 151 -16.86 -5.13 -0.56
C PHE A 151 -18.12 -5.22 -1.45
N PHE A 152 -18.78 -6.38 -1.51
CA PHE A 152 -19.93 -6.64 -2.40
C PHE A 152 -21.26 -6.94 -1.69
N HIS A 153 -21.40 -6.60 -0.40
CA HIS A 153 -22.66 -6.72 0.34
C HIS A 153 -23.17 -5.38 0.88
#